data_AF-A0A3S1GR11-F1
#
_entry.id   AF-A0A3S1GR11-F1
#
_cell.length_a   1.000
_cell.length_b   1.000
_cell.length_c   1.000
_cell.angle_alpha   90.00
_cell.angle_beta   90.00
_cell.angle_gamma   90.00
#
_symmetry.space_group_name_H-M   'P 1'
#
loop_
_entity.id
_entity.type
_entity.pdbx_description
1 polymer ?
#
loop_
_entity_poly.entity_id
_entity_poly.type
_entity_poly.pdbx_seq_one_letter_code
_entity_poly.pdbx_strand_id
1 'polypeptide(L)'
;DVVGDPALDPLGRLNALLAKSRQAKVETAAEAWALFETMFRPENLVLFHRINVAANAAFSPLLVEIIKQGVADGTFRTFDPEGVADIVMQFGLATHDVIAKAFAGGSDADMDIAIETLERRVRLYEIALDRILGLPDGSIRIGAPGYVRAVMTARRASPSSSVAAAASKARRM
;
A
#
# COMPACT_ATOMS: atom_id res chain seq x y z
N ASP A 1 -4.07 5.05 -21.42
CA ASP A 1 -3.39 4.94 -20.11
C ASP A 1 -4.02 5.95 -19.19
N VAL A 2 -4.46 5.55 -18.00
CA VAL A 2 -5.18 6.40 -17.02
C VAL A 2 -4.36 7.65 -16.67
N VAL A 3 -3.05 7.51 -16.71
CA VAL A 3 -2.09 8.57 -16.42
C VAL A 3 -2.16 9.72 -17.42
N GLY A 4 -2.57 9.49 -18.66
CA GLY A 4 -2.65 10.52 -19.71
C GLY A 4 -4.07 10.76 -20.21
N ASP A 5 -5.09 10.33 -19.48
CA ASP A 5 -6.49 10.51 -19.90
C ASP A 5 -6.91 11.98 -19.72
N PRO A 6 -7.12 12.75 -20.81
CA PRO A 6 -7.50 14.16 -20.70
C PRO A 6 -8.93 14.36 -20.19
N ALA A 7 -9.73 13.29 -20.07
CA ALA A 7 -11.08 13.35 -19.53
C ALA A 7 -11.13 13.38 -18.00
N LEU A 8 -10.01 13.13 -17.31
CA LEU A 8 -9.93 13.12 -15.85
C LEU A 8 -9.28 14.41 -15.33
N ASP A 9 -9.92 15.02 -14.33
CA ASP A 9 -9.31 16.08 -13.52
C ASP A 9 -8.14 15.52 -12.68
N PRO A 10 -7.28 16.35 -12.09
CA PRO A 10 -6.12 15.88 -11.33
C PRO A 10 -6.48 14.97 -10.15
N LEU A 11 -7.60 15.22 -9.47
CA LEU A 11 -8.11 14.34 -8.41
C LEU A 11 -8.53 12.97 -8.95
N GLY A 12 -9.22 12.93 -10.09
CA GLY A 12 -9.61 11.73 -10.80
C GLY A 12 -8.39 10.92 -11.25
N ARG A 13 -7.38 11.57 -11.83
CA ARG A 13 -6.11 10.94 -12.23
C ARG A 13 -5.37 10.35 -11.03
N LEU A 14 -5.28 11.09 -9.91
CA LEU A 14 -4.67 10.58 -8.68
C LEU A 14 -5.42 9.34 -8.17
N ASN A 15 -6.74 9.42 -8.03
CA ASN A 15 -7.54 8.30 -7.53
C ASN A 15 -7.48 7.08 -8.44
N ALA A 16 -7.42 7.28 -9.77
CA ALA A 16 -7.34 6.21 -10.73
C ALA A 16 -5.92 5.57 -10.76
N LEU A 17 -4.86 6.35 -10.57
CA LEU A 17 -3.50 5.83 -10.34
C LEU A 17 -3.45 4.96 -9.07
N LEU A 18 -4.00 5.46 -7.95
CA LEU A 18 -4.08 4.72 -6.70
C LEU A 18 -4.94 3.45 -6.83
N ALA A 19 -6.02 3.50 -7.61
CA ALA A 19 -6.87 2.34 -7.91
C ALA A 19 -6.11 1.25 -8.65
N LYS A 20 -5.35 1.62 -9.69
CA LYS A 20 -4.49 0.70 -10.43
C LYS A 20 -3.43 0.08 -9.52
N SER A 21 -2.82 0.88 -8.63
CA SER A 21 -1.85 0.40 -7.64
C SER A 21 -2.48 -0.63 -6.68
N ARG A 22 -3.68 -0.36 -6.14
CA ARG A 22 -4.42 -1.32 -5.30
C ARG A 22 -4.73 -2.61 -6.03
N GLN A 23 -5.25 -2.51 -7.25
CA GLN A 23 -5.63 -3.67 -8.06
C GLN A 23 -4.41 -4.57 -8.30
N ALA A 24 -3.29 -4.00 -8.75
CA ALA A 24 -2.05 -4.73 -8.95
C ALA A 24 -1.57 -5.41 -7.66
N LYS A 25 -1.67 -4.74 -6.51
CA LYS A 25 -1.31 -5.32 -5.20
C LYS A 25 -2.20 -6.49 -4.81
N VAL A 26 -3.49 -6.45 -5.12
CA VAL A 26 -4.42 -7.56 -4.84
C VAL A 26 -4.15 -8.74 -5.79
N GLU A 27 -4.02 -8.48 -7.08
CA GLU A 27 -3.77 -9.51 -8.11
C GLU A 27 -2.46 -10.27 -7.87
N THR A 28 -1.41 -9.53 -7.46
CA THR A 28 -0.08 -10.11 -7.21
C THR A 28 0.11 -10.56 -5.76
N ALA A 29 -0.85 -10.33 -4.86
CA ALA A 29 -0.68 -10.55 -3.43
C ALA A 29 -0.21 -11.98 -3.14
N ALA A 30 -0.91 -12.99 -3.67
CA ALA A 30 -0.60 -14.40 -3.44
C ALA A 30 0.84 -14.78 -3.80
N GLU A 31 1.33 -14.33 -4.96
CA GLU A 31 2.70 -14.56 -5.42
C GLU A 31 3.71 -13.75 -4.60
N ALA A 32 3.38 -12.50 -4.29
CA ALA A 32 4.18 -11.62 -3.47
C ALA A 32 4.36 -12.17 -2.05
N TRP A 33 3.37 -12.85 -1.46
CA TRP A 33 3.43 -13.40 -0.10
C TRP A 33 4.59 -14.36 0.14
N ALA A 34 4.93 -15.19 -0.85
CA ALA A 34 6.05 -16.13 -0.74
C ALA A 34 7.42 -15.41 -0.63
N LEU A 35 7.56 -14.28 -1.30
CA LEU A 35 8.74 -13.42 -1.25
C LEU A 35 8.71 -12.46 -0.05
N PHE A 36 7.52 -11.98 0.34
CA PHE A 36 7.31 -11.02 1.41
C PHE A 36 7.68 -11.59 2.78
N GLU A 37 7.31 -12.82 3.11
CA GLU A 37 7.69 -13.40 4.42
C GLU A 37 9.21 -13.36 4.64
N THR A 38 9.99 -13.62 3.59
CA THR A 38 11.46 -13.52 3.65
C THR A 38 11.91 -12.07 3.73
N MET A 39 11.32 -11.17 2.94
CA MET A 39 11.69 -9.75 2.90
C MET A 39 11.49 -9.03 4.24
N PHE A 40 10.49 -9.41 5.02
CA PHE A 40 10.16 -8.78 6.31
C PHE A 40 10.92 -9.36 7.50
N ARG A 41 11.88 -10.26 7.26
CA ARG A 41 12.82 -10.69 8.29
C ARG A 41 13.75 -9.54 8.69
N PRO A 42 14.15 -9.41 9.97
CA PRO A 42 14.98 -8.30 10.43
C PRO A 42 16.26 -8.10 9.63
N GLU A 43 16.89 -9.20 9.18
CA GLU A 43 18.15 -9.17 8.42
C GLU A 43 17.98 -8.55 7.02
N ASN A 44 16.74 -8.50 6.50
CA ASN A 44 16.40 -8.01 5.17
C ASN A 44 15.89 -6.56 5.17
N LEU A 45 15.94 -5.84 6.30
CA LEU A 45 15.48 -4.45 6.40
C LEU A 45 16.18 -3.53 5.38
N VAL A 46 17.48 -3.69 5.19
CA VAL A 46 18.26 -2.90 4.21
C VAL A 46 17.78 -3.18 2.78
N LEU A 47 17.47 -4.45 2.46
CA LEU A 47 16.92 -4.83 1.15
C LEU A 47 15.54 -4.19 0.95
N PHE A 48 14.65 -4.30 1.93
CA PHE A 48 13.34 -3.67 1.91
C PHE A 48 13.44 -2.16 1.64
N HIS A 49 14.33 -1.47 2.37
CA HIS A 49 14.55 -0.04 2.18
C HIS A 49 15.03 0.28 0.75
N ARG A 50 16.01 -0.46 0.21
CA ARG A 50 16.53 -0.24 -1.16
C ARG A 50 15.46 -0.44 -2.23
N ILE A 51 14.60 -1.46 -2.06
CA ILE A 51 13.46 -1.70 -2.97
C ILE A 51 12.49 -0.51 -2.92
N ASN A 52 12.16 -0.02 -1.73
CA ASN A 52 11.27 1.14 -1.59
C ASN A 52 11.88 2.41 -2.21
N VAL A 53 13.18 2.67 -2.03
CA VAL A 53 13.87 3.80 -2.68
C VAL A 53 13.79 3.70 -4.21
N ALA A 54 14.02 2.51 -4.77
CA ALA A 54 13.92 2.30 -6.22
C ALA A 54 12.47 2.49 -6.72
N ALA A 55 11.48 2.01 -5.98
CA ALA A 55 10.07 2.23 -6.29
C ALA A 55 9.73 3.74 -6.24
N ASN A 56 10.19 4.45 -5.20
CA ASN A 56 9.97 5.90 -5.07
C ASN A 56 10.54 6.67 -6.26
N ALA A 57 11.75 6.34 -6.71
CA ALA A 57 12.35 6.97 -7.88
C ALA A 57 11.53 6.76 -9.17
N ALA A 58 10.82 5.64 -9.30
CA ALA A 58 9.99 5.35 -10.46
C ALA A 58 8.60 6.01 -10.41
N PHE A 59 7.99 6.10 -9.21
CA PHE A 59 6.61 6.58 -9.06
C PHE A 59 6.49 8.07 -8.69
N SER A 60 7.47 8.63 -7.98
CA SER A 60 7.42 10.02 -7.50
C SER A 60 7.26 11.05 -8.64
N PRO A 61 7.99 10.96 -9.78
CA PRO A 61 7.85 11.96 -10.85
C PRO A 61 6.41 12.10 -11.38
N LEU A 62 5.69 10.98 -11.47
CA LEU A 62 4.30 10.96 -11.91
C LEU A 62 3.36 11.60 -10.87
N LEU A 63 3.56 11.31 -9.58
CA LEU A 63 2.79 11.96 -8.52
C LEU A 63 3.02 13.47 -8.50
N VAL A 64 4.27 13.91 -8.65
CA VAL A 64 4.63 15.33 -8.73
C VAL A 64 3.91 16.00 -9.90
N GLU A 65 3.86 15.38 -11.08
CA GLU A 65 3.16 15.93 -12.24
C GLU A 65 1.67 16.14 -11.96
N ILE A 66 0.99 15.13 -11.41
CA ILE A 66 -0.44 15.19 -11.08
C ILE A 66 -0.70 16.28 -10.04
N ILE A 67 0.14 16.38 -8.99
CA ILE A 67 -0.03 17.37 -7.94
C ILE A 67 0.21 18.78 -8.48
N LYS A 68 1.25 18.99 -9.31
CA LYS A 68 1.52 20.29 -9.94
C LYS A 68 0.37 20.76 -10.83
N GLN A 69 -0.20 19.86 -11.62
CA GLN A 69 -1.37 20.16 -12.44
C GLN A 69 -2.58 20.55 -11.58
N GLY A 70 -2.85 19.81 -10.51
CA GLY A 70 -3.92 20.15 -9.56
C GLY A 70 -3.70 21.46 -8.81
N VAL A 71 -2.45 21.87 -8.57
CA VAL A 71 -2.15 23.20 -8.02
C VAL A 71 -2.41 24.28 -9.08
N ALA A 72 -2.03 24.04 -10.34
CA ALA A 72 -2.19 25.00 -11.43
C ALA A 72 -3.65 25.26 -11.79
N ASP A 73 -4.52 24.26 -11.71
CA ASP A 73 -5.96 24.41 -11.99
C ASP A 73 -6.82 24.70 -10.75
N GLY A 74 -6.21 24.72 -9.56
CA GLY A 74 -6.87 25.04 -8.29
C GLY A 74 -7.58 23.88 -7.61
N THR A 75 -7.49 22.65 -8.15
CA THR A 75 -8.02 21.43 -7.52
C THR A 75 -7.32 21.13 -6.19
N PHE A 76 -6.00 21.34 -6.13
CA PHE A 76 -5.18 21.13 -4.94
C PHE A 76 -4.60 22.44 -4.41
N ARG A 77 -4.30 22.46 -3.12
CA ARG A 77 -3.64 23.57 -2.43
C ARG A 77 -2.47 23.06 -1.62
N THR A 78 -1.27 23.26 -2.14
CA THR A 78 -0.01 23.02 -1.43
C THR A 78 1.06 23.98 -1.94
N PHE A 79 2.02 24.33 -1.09
CA PHE A 79 3.18 25.12 -1.48
C PHE A 79 4.35 24.26 -2.00
N ASP A 80 4.28 22.94 -1.80
CA ASP A 80 5.38 22.00 -2.08
C ASP A 80 4.85 20.68 -2.70
N PRO A 81 4.56 20.65 -4.01
CA PRO A 81 4.09 19.44 -4.70
C PRO A 81 5.04 18.24 -4.56
N GLU A 82 6.35 18.49 -4.64
CA GLU A 82 7.42 17.50 -4.48
C GLU A 82 7.40 16.88 -3.09
N GLY A 83 7.37 17.70 -2.03
CA GLY A 83 7.30 17.21 -0.66
C GLY A 83 6.03 16.40 -0.38
N VAL A 84 4.89 16.77 -0.98
CA VAL A 84 3.66 15.97 -0.87
C VAL A 84 3.82 14.61 -1.55
N ALA A 85 4.39 14.55 -2.75
CA ALA A 85 4.67 13.28 -3.44
C ALA A 85 5.58 12.37 -2.59
N ASP A 86 6.62 12.94 -1.99
CA ASP A 86 7.52 12.20 -1.09
C ASP A 86 6.78 11.67 0.14
N ILE A 87 5.93 12.47 0.78
CA ILE A 87 5.09 12.04 1.92
C ILE A 87 4.20 10.85 1.53
N VAL A 88 3.56 10.89 0.35
CA VAL A 88 2.73 9.79 -0.16
C VAL A 88 3.55 8.50 -0.27
N MET A 89 4.78 8.60 -0.78
CA MET A 89 5.66 7.43 -0.89
C MET A 89 6.08 6.87 0.48
N GLN A 90 6.26 7.72 1.50
CA GLN A 90 6.61 7.28 2.86
C GLN A 90 5.50 6.47 3.54
N PHE A 91 4.23 6.63 3.14
CA PHE A 91 3.13 5.86 3.70
C PHE A 91 3.30 4.35 3.52
N GLY A 92 3.83 3.92 2.37
CA GLY A 92 4.15 2.51 2.12
C GLY A 92 5.20 1.99 3.10
N LEU A 93 6.29 2.75 3.29
CA LEU A 93 7.38 2.39 4.19
C LEU A 93 6.91 2.29 5.65
N ALA A 94 6.04 3.19 6.09
CA ALA A 94 5.51 3.25 7.45
C ALA A 94 4.61 2.05 7.83
N THR A 95 4.26 1.17 6.89
CA THR A 95 3.54 -0.09 7.18
C THR A 95 4.46 -1.23 7.61
N HIS A 96 5.78 -1.09 7.40
CA HIS A 96 6.75 -2.18 7.56
C HIS A 96 6.64 -2.89 8.91
N ASP A 97 6.75 -2.13 10.00
CA ASP A 97 6.85 -2.69 11.35
C ASP A 97 5.57 -3.42 11.78
N VAL A 98 4.41 -2.98 11.29
CA VAL A 98 3.14 -3.64 11.58
C VAL A 98 3.10 -5.02 10.93
N ILE A 99 3.54 -5.11 9.67
CA ILE A 99 3.60 -6.36 8.92
C ILE A 99 4.69 -7.29 9.49
N ALA A 100 5.87 -6.75 9.80
CA ALA A 100 6.98 -7.52 10.38
C ALA A 100 6.60 -8.15 11.73
N LYS A 101 5.88 -7.42 12.59
CA LYS A 101 5.35 -7.94 13.87
C LYS A 101 4.34 -9.07 13.66
N ALA A 102 3.47 -8.94 12.66
CA ALA A 102 2.50 -9.99 12.32
C ALA A 102 3.21 -11.30 11.93
N PHE A 103 4.26 -11.20 11.10
CA PHE A 103 5.09 -12.34 10.72
C PHE A 103 5.83 -12.96 11.91
N ALA A 104 6.38 -12.13 12.80
CA ALA A 104 7.12 -12.61 13.97
C ALA A 104 6.21 -13.33 14.99
N GLY A 105 4.97 -12.87 15.17
CA GLY A 105 3.99 -13.54 16.04
C GLY A 105 3.46 -14.85 15.44
N GLY A 106 3.23 -14.86 14.13
CA GLY A 106 2.91 -16.07 13.35
C GLY A 106 1.53 -16.67 13.62
N SER A 107 0.71 -16.07 14.49
CA SER A 107 -0.66 -16.51 14.75
C SER A 107 -1.68 -15.77 13.87
N ASP A 108 -2.85 -16.39 13.69
CA ASP A 108 -3.97 -15.75 13.00
C ASP A 108 -4.46 -14.49 13.73
N ALA A 109 -4.34 -14.46 15.07
CA ALA A 109 -4.71 -13.30 15.88
C ALA A 109 -3.75 -12.12 15.66
N ASP A 110 -2.44 -12.38 15.55
CA ASP A 110 -1.45 -11.33 15.25
C ASP A 110 -1.69 -10.73 13.86
N MET A 111 -2.08 -11.57 12.90
CA MET A 111 -2.46 -11.15 11.56
C MET A 111 -3.71 -10.26 11.57
N ASP A 112 -4.74 -10.61 12.34
CA ASP A 112 -5.96 -9.78 12.45
C ASP A 112 -5.67 -8.42 13.12
N ILE A 113 -4.86 -8.39 14.17
CA ILE A 113 -4.42 -7.13 14.82
C ILE A 113 -3.65 -6.25 13.83
N ALA A 114 -2.79 -6.85 13.01
CA ALA A 114 -2.04 -6.14 11.98
C ALA A 114 -2.97 -5.56 10.91
N ILE A 115 -3.96 -6.32 10.45
CA ILE A 115 -4.97 -5.86 9.48
C ILE A 115 -5.72 -4.64 10.04
N GLU A 116 -6.27 -4.72 11.25
CA GLU A 116 -7.01 -3.61 11.87
C GLU A 116 -6.13 -2.37 12.05
N THR A 117 -4.87 -2.57 12.41
CA THR A 117 -3.91 -1.46 12.56
C THR A 117 -3.59 -0.80 11.23
N LEU A 118 -3.39 -1.59 10.17
CA LEU A 118 -3.13 -1.09 8.82
C LEU A 118 -4.36 -0.39 8.24
N GLU A 119 -5.57 -0.91 8.45
CA GLU A 119 -6.81 -0.27 7.99
C GLU A 119 -7.00 1.12 8.62
N ARG A 120 -6.80 1.24 9.93
CA ARG A 120 -6.81 2.54 10.61
C ARG A 120 -5.72 3.48 10.08
N ARG A 121 -4.54 2.94 9.78
CA ARG A 121 -3.41 3.73 9.28
C ARG A 121 -3.66 4.23 7.86
N VAL A 122 -4.19 3.39 6.96
CA VAL A 122 -4.59 3.80 5.61
C VAL A 122 -5.62 4.92 5.68
N ARG A 123 -6.62 4.79 6.56
CA ARG A 123 -7.63 5.86 6.74
C ARG A 123 -7.02 7.17 7.25
N LEU A 124 -6.08 7.10 8.19
CA LEU A 124 -5.35 8.27 8.68
C LEU A 124 -4.58 8.95 7.53
N TYR A 125 -3.93 8.16 6.67
CA TYR A 125 -3.15 8.67 5.54
C TYR A 125 -4.02 9.30 4.45
N GLU A 126 -5.20 8.74 4.18
CA GLU A 126 -6.19 9.35 3.29
C GLU A 126 -6.59 10.74 3.78
N ILE A 127 -7.00 10.85 5.05
CA ILE A 127 -7.39 12.13 5.67
C ILE A 127 -6.21 13.12 5.70
N ALA A 128 -5.01 12.66 6.05
CA ALA A 128 -3.83 13.51 6.08
C ALA A 128 -3.52 14.07 4.70
N LEU A 129 -3.58 13.22 3.66
CA LEU A 129 -3.30 13.62 2.29
C LEU A 129 -4.37 14.56 1.74
N ASP A 130 -5.65 14.29 2.03
CA ASP A 130 -6.76 15.20 1.70
C ASP A 130 -6.46 16.60 2.25
N ARG A 131 -6.16 16.71 3.54
CA ARG A 131 -5.90 17.99 4.20
C ARG A 131 -4.64 18.69 3.71
N ILE A 132 -3.56 17.93 3.45
CA ILE A 132 -2.31 18.46 2.89
C ILE A 132 -2.52 19.05 1.49
N LEU A 133 -3.43 18.46 0.70
CA LEU A 133 -3.80 18.95 -0.63
C LEU A 133 -4.99 19.92 -0.61
N GLY A 134 -5.51 20.29 0.56
CA GLY A 134 -6.63 21.24 0.70
C GLY A 134 -7.98 20.69 0.24
N LEU A 135 -8.15 19.37 0.26
CA LEU A 135 -9.37 18.65 -0.12
C LEU A 135 -10.26 18.35 1.10
N PRO A 136 -11.57 18.13 0.90
CA PRO A 136 -12.44 17.53 1.91
C PRO A 136 -12.00 16.11 2.30
N ASP A 137 -12.17 15.74 3.57
CA ASP A 137 -11.89 14.39 4.05
C ASP A 137 -12.70 13.34 3.25
N GLY A 138 -12.02 12.30 2.75
CA GLY A 138 -12.58 11.22 1.93
C GLY A 138 -12.49 11.43 0.42
N SER A 139 -11.78 12.47 -0.05
CA SER A 139 -11.60 12.77 -1.47
C SER A 139 -10.63 11.78 -2.12
N ILE A 140 -9.53 11.47 -1.44
CA ILE A 140 -8.52 10.52 -1.90
C ILE A 140 -8.76 9.16 -1.25
N ARG A 141 -8.69 8.13 -2.08
CA ARG A 141 -8.81 6.74 -1.66
C ARG A 141 -7.49 6.05 -1.91
N ILE A 142 -6.76 5.72 -0.85
CA ILE A 142 -5.55 4.89 -0.87
C ILE A 142 -5.95 3.43 -0.74
N GLY A 143 -6.94 3.11 0.10
CA GLY A 143 -7.55 1.81 0.27
C GLY A 143 -8.99 1.77 -0.25
N ALA A 144 -9.49 0.56 -0.50
CA ALA A 144 -10.93 0.29 -0.57
C ALA A 144 -11.33 -0.52 0.67
N PRO A 145 -12.61 -0.52 1.10
CA PRO A 145 -13.06 -1.42 2.16
C PRO A 145 -12.63 -2.87 1.87
N GLY A 146 -12.00 -3.52 2.85
CA GLY A 146 -11.49 -4.90 2.72
C GLY A 146 -10.21 -5.06 1.90
N TYR A 147 -9.66 -4.00 1.28
CA TYR A 147 -8.41 -4.05 0.51
C TYR A 147 -7.23 -4.58 1.34
N VAL A 148 -7.04 -4.04 2.55
CA VAL A 148 -5.94 -4.44 3.44
C VAL A 148 -6.08 -5.90 3.81
N ARG A 149 -7.27 -6.34 4.23
CA ARG A 149 -7.54 -7.74 4.55
C ARG A 149 -7.27 -8.65 3.35
N ALA A 150 -7.79 -8.30 2.17
CA ALA A 150 -7.61 -9.09 0.95
C ALA A 150 -6.12 -9.31 0.63
N VAL A 151 -5.32 -8.24 0.66
CA VAL A 151 -3.88 -8.33 0.48
C VAL A 151 -3.26 -9.17 1.59
N MET A 152 -3.57 -8.90 2.86
CA MET A 152 -2.92 -9.55 4.01
C MET A 152 -3.24 -11.05 4.16
N THR A 153 -4.37 -11.51 3.62
CA THR A 153 -4.80 -12.92 3.71
C THR A 153 -4.60 -13.71 2.43
N ALA A 154 -4.10 -13.09 1.35
CA ALA A 154 -4.01 -13.72 0.02
C ALA A 154 -3.21 -15.04 0.01
N ARG A 155 -2.22 -15.21 0.90
CA ARG A 155 -1.49 -16.47 1.12
C ARG A 155 -2.41 -17.67 1.36
N ARG A 156 -3.54 -17.46 2.05
CA ARG A 156 -4.48 -18.53 2.44
C ARG A 156 -5.34 -19.01 1.27
N ALA A 157 -5.40 -18.26 0.18
CA ALA A 157 -6.16 -18.62 -1.03
C ALA A 157 -5.33 -19.47 -2.01
N SER A 158 -4.01 -19.58 -1.81
CA SER A 158 -3.13 -20.38 -2.69
C SER A 158 -3.08 -21.85 -2.28
N PRO A 159 -3.24 -22.81 -3.24
CA PRO A 159 -3.31 -24.25 -2.96
C PRO A 159 -2.02 -24.83 -2.35
N SER A 160 -0.88 -24.14 -2.43
CA SER A 160 0.38 -24.56 -1.82
C SER A 160 0.39 -24.47 -0.28
N SER A 161 -0.45 -23.59 0.30
CA SER A 161 -0.53 -23.40 1.75
C SER A 161 -1.35 -24.48 2.46
N SER A 162 -2.37 -25.05 1.79
CA SER A 162 -3.22 -26.11 2.34
C SER A 162 -2.47 -27.44 2.47
N VAL A 163 -1.55 -27.73 1.53
CA VAL A 163 -0.70 -28.93 1.54
C VAL A 163 0.31 -28.89 2.68
N ALA A 164 0.92 -27.72 2.94
CA ALA A 164 1.86 -27.54 4.05
C ALA A 164 1.19 -27.64 5.44
N ALA A 165 -0.03 -27.09 5.58
CA ALA A 165 -0.81 -27.20 6.80
C ALA A 165 -1.27 -28.65 7.08
N ALA A 166 -1.66 -29.40 6.04
CA ALA A 166 -2.02 -30.81 6.15
C ALA A 166 -0.83 -31.69 6.58
N ALA A 167 0.37 -31.42 6.05
CA ALA A 167 1.59 -32.15 6.40
C ALA A 167 2.03 -31.93 7.87
N SER A 168 1.82 -30.73 8.41
CA SER A 168 2.12 -30.41 9.82
C SER A 168 1.16 -31.13 10.78
N LYS A 169 -0.12 -31.26 10.41
CA LYS A 169 -1.15 -31.96 11.21
C LYS A 169 -0.93 -33.47 11.22
N ALA A 170 -0.49 -34.06 10.10
CA ALA A 170 -0.15 -35.49 10.00
C ALA A 170 1.12 -35.89 10.77
N ARG A 171 2.02 -34.95 11.08
CA ARG A 171 3.22 -35.20 11.89
C ARG A 171 3.01 -35.09 13.41
N ARG A 172 1.84 -34.63 13.84
CA ARG A 172 1.46 -34.48 15.26
C ARG A 172 0.43 -35.53 15.73
N MET A 173 0.06 -36.47 14.86
CA MET A 173 -0.69 -37.69 15.19
C MET A 173 0.26 -38.88 15.13
#